data_AF-A0A7R9BC56-F1
#
_entry.id   AF-A0A7R9BC56-F1
#
_cell.length_a   1.000
_cell.length_b   1.000
_cell.length_c   1.000
_cell.angle_alpha   90.00
_cell.angle_beta   90.00
_cell.angle_gamma   90.00
#
_symmetry.space_group_name_H-M   'P 1'
#
loop_
_entity.id
_entity.type
_entity.pdbx_description
1 polymer ?
#
loop_
_entity_poly.entity_id
_entity_poly.type
_entity_poly.pdbx_seq_one_letter_code
_entity_poly.pdbx_strand_id
1 'polypeptide(L)'
;MVGIAVLMAWGILFCLMEEPAAPGGQLFTLGVLFVVAQVAGWLVHFLHLPPLLGMLVAGIALRNIGFINISGGYIVVTAVLRQAALVIILIRAGLELDPAALRKLKGMVFRLAVVPSVVEIASIAVLTHYLLDFPWIWGFLLGSVLAAVSPVCSVWLPE
;
A
#
# COMPACT_ATOMS: atom_id res chain seq x y z
N MET A 1 13.64 -15.03 -8.68
CA MET A 1 13.67 -15.85 -7.44
C MET A 1 12.30 -15.86 -6.74
N VAL A 2 11.73 -14.70 -6.41
CA VAL A 2 10.41 -14.60 -5.72
C VAL A 2 9.25 -15.22 -6.53
N GLY A 3 9.17 -15.00 -7.85
CA GLY A 3 8.08 -15.56 -8.67
C GLY A 3 8.07 -17.11 -8.72
N ILE A 4 9.23 -17.75 -8.68
CA ILE A 4 9.35 -19.22 -8.67
C ILE A 4 8.92 -19.76 -7.30
N ALA A 5 9.33 -19.12 -6.21
CA ALA A 5 8.91 -19.50 -4.85
C ALA A 5 7.39 -19.38 -4.65
N VAL A 6 6.75 -18.39 -5.28
CA VAL A 6 5.29 -18.19 -5.24
C VAL A 6 4.57 -19.31 -6.00
N LEU A 7 5.08 -19.71 -7.17
CA LEU A 7 4.54 -20.84 -7.94
C LEU A 7 4.70 -22.16 -7.18
N MET A 8 5.83 -22.37 -6.50
CA MET A 8 6.06 -23.55 -5.67
C MET A 8 5.14 -23.58 -4.44
N ALA A 9 4.97 -22.44 -3.76
CA ALA A 9 4.03 -22.30 -2.65
C ALA A 9 2.57 -22.52 -3.11
N TRP A 10 2.23 -22.03 -4.30
CA TRP A 10 0.91 -22.25 -4.92
C TRP A 10 0.64 -23.74 -5.18
N GLY A 11 1.63 -24.47 -5.72
CA GLY A 11 1.52 -25.91 -5.95
C GLY A 11 1.33 -26.69 -4.65
N ILE A 12 1.98 -26.29 -3.56
CA ILE A 12 1.81 -26.90 -2.24
C ILE A 12 0.40 -26.61 -1.69
N LEU A 13 -0.11 -25.39 -1.88
CA LEU A 13 -1.46 -25.00 -1.43
C LEU A 13 -2.56 -25.74 -2.20
N PHE A 14 -2.35 -25.95 -3.50
CA PHE A 14 -3.24 -26.74 -4.36
C PHE A 14 -3.31 -28.21 -3.93
N CYS A 15 -2.19 -28.79 -3.50
CA CYS A 15 -2.18 -30.15 -2.95
C CYS A 15 -2.81 -30.29 -1.55
N LEU A 16 -2.97 -29.19 -0.79
CA LEU A 16 -3.43 -29.22 0.60
C LEU A 16 -4.90 -28.78 0.78
N MET A 17 -5.43 -27.93 -0.10
CA MET A 17 -6.78 -27.39 0.01
C MET A 17 -7.51 -27.50 -1.34
N GLU A 18 -8.04 -28.69 -1.62
CA GLU A 18 -8.63 -29.06 -2.93
C GLU A 18 -9.77 -28.12 -3.38
N GLU A 19 -10.61 -27.63 -2.46
CA GLU A 19 -11.81 -26.85 -2.78
C GLU A 19 -11.58 -25.32 -2.96
N PRO A 20 -10.93 -24.58 -2.05
CA PRO A 20 -10.72 -23.13 -2.20
C PRO A 20 -9.54 -22.75 -3.09
N ALA A 21 -8.64 -23.69 -3.41
CA ALA A 21 -7.51 -23.51 -4.32
C ALA A 21 -7.81 -23.92 -5.78
N ALA A 22 -8.99 -24.49 -6.04
CA ALA A 22 -9.46 -24.80 -7.39
C ALA A 22 -9.60 -23.54 -8.27
N PRO A 23 -9.48 -23.65 -9.61
CA PRO A 23 -9.73 -22.53 -10.52
C PRO A 23 -11.18 -22.05 -10.38
N GLY A 24 -11.35 -20.87 -9.77
CA GLY A 24 -12.66 -20.31 -9.38
C GLY A 24 -12.79 -20.01 -7.89
N GLY A 25 -11.87 -20.52 -7.05
CA GLY A 25 -11.80 -20.22 -5.63
C GLY A 25 -11.30 -18.79 -5.34
N GLN A 26 -11.70 -18.24 -4.20
CA GLN A 26 -11.28 -16.89 -3.78
C GLN A 26 -9.79 -16.82 -3.41
N LEU A 27 -9.18 -17.94 -2.94
CA LEU A 27 -7.72 -18.01 -2.75
C LEU A 27 -6.99 -18.01 -4.10
N PHE A 28 -7.48 -18.76 -5.09
CA PHE A 28 -6.93 -18.75 -6.46
C PHE A 28 -6.89 -17.35 -7.04
N THR A 29 -7.97 -16.60 -6.85
CA THR A 29 -8.09 -15.22 -7.30
C THR A 29 -7.06 -14.29 -6.64
N LEU A 30 -6.78 -14.45 -5.33
CA LEU A 30 -5.74 -13.69 -4.63
C LEU A 30 -4.32 -14.06 -5.09
N GLY A 31 -4.06 -15.33 -5.39
CA GLY A 31 -2.79 -15.78 -5.97
C GLY A 31 -2.54 -15.20 -7.36
N VAL A 32 -3.55 -15.24 -8.23
CA VAL A 32 -3.50 -14.61 -9.56
C VAL A 32 -3.30 -13.10 -9.43
N LEU A 33 -4.02 -12.42 -8.54
CA LEU A 33 -3.82 -10.99 -8.26
C LEU A 33 -2.36 -10.70 -7.93
N PHE A 34 -1.75 -11.48 -7.03
CA PHE A 34 -0.36 -11.29 -6.64
C PHE A 34 0.60 -11.43 -7.83
N VAL A 35 0.45 -12.48 -8.65
CA VAL A 35 1.31 -12.70 -9.82
C VAL A 35 1.14 -11.58 -10.85
N VAL A 36 -0.10 -11.21 -11.17
CA VAL A 36 -0.39 -10.15 -12.14
C VAL A 36 0.13 -8.80 -11.66
N ALA A 37 -0.04 -8.48 -10.37
CA ALA A 37 0.50 -7.25 -9.78
C ALA A 37 2.03 -7.19 -9.90
N GLN A 38 2.73 -8.29 -9.64
CA GLN A 38 4.19 -8.36 -9.78
C GLN A 38 4.65 -8.17 -11.23
N VAL A 39 3.98 -8.81 -12.19
CA VAL A 39 4.29 -8.65 -13.62
C VAL A 39 4.01 -7.23 -14.08
N ALA A 40 2.88 -6.64 -13.68
CA ALA A 40 2.54 -5.26 -14.01
C ALA A 40 3.53 -4.25 -13.39
N GLY A 41 3.94 -4.47 -12.15
CA GLY A 41 4.99 -3.64 -11.50
C GLY A 41 6.32 -3.72 -12.24
N TRP A 42 6.72 -4.91 -12.69
CA TRP A 42 7.94 -5.10 -13.50
C TRP A 42 7.83 -4.43 -14.89
N LEU A 43 6.66 -4.51 -15.53
CA LEU A 43 6.42 -3.87 -16.82
C LEU A 43 6.48 -2.34 -16.70
N VAL A 44 5.84 -1.77 -15.67
CA VAL A 44 5.85 -0.33 -15.41
C VAL A 44 7.24 0.18 -15.04
N HIS A 45 8.06 -0.64 -14.38
CA HIS A 45 9.47 -0.35 -14.13
C HIS A 45 10.27 -0.13 -15.43
N PHE A 46 9.96 -0.87 -16.51
CA PHE A 46 10.63 -0.67 -17.81
C PHE A 46 10.31 0.70 -18.43
N LEU A 47 9.17 1.29 -18.06
CA LEU A 47 8.75 2.63 -18.47
C LEU A 47 9.29 3.74 -17.56
N HIS A 48 10.27 3.44 -16.69
CA HIS A 48 10.85 4.37 -15.70
C HIS A 48 9.84 4.93 -14.67
N LEU A 49 8.72 4.22 -14.46
CA LEU A 49 7.72 4.60 -13.48
C LEU A 49 7.85 3.76 -12.19
N PRO A 50 7.43 4.28 -11.03
CA PRO A 50 7.45 3.53 -9.78
C PRO A 50 6.66 2.21 -9.90
N PRO A 51 7.24 1.05 -9.53
CA PRO A 51 6.57 -0.25 -9.65
C PRO A 51 5.22 -0.35 -8.92
N LEU A 52 5.07 0.39 -7.81
CA LEU A 52 3.83 0.46 -7.03
C LEU A 52 2.63 0.94 -7.85
N LEU A 53 2.85 1.85 -8.81
CA LEU A 53 1.81 2.32 -9.71
C LEU A 53 1.27 1.16 -10.56
N GLY A 54 2.16 0.34 -11.12
CA GLY A 54 1.78 -0.85 -11.89
C GLY A 54 1.01 -1.88 -11.07
N MET A 55 1.45 -2.10 -9.82
CA MET A 55 0.76 -3.00 -8.88
C MET A 55 -0.66 -2.48 -8.52
N LEU A 56 -0.82 -1.17 -8.33
CA LEU A 56 -2.11 -0.54 -8.04
C LEU A 56 -3.07 -0.66 -9.23
N VAL A 57 -2.60 -0.29 -10.43
CA VAL A 57 -3.39 -0.34 -11.67
C VAL A 57 -3.86 -1.76 -11.96
N ALA A 58 -2.99 -2.76 -11.79
CA ALA A 58 -3.35 -4.16 -11.94
C ALA A 58 -4.50 -4.57 -11.00
N GLY A 59 -4.45 -4.17 -9.73
CA GLY A 59 -5.51 -4.44 -8.76
C GLY A 59 -6.85 -3.77 -9.12
N ILE A 60 -6.81 -2.52 -9.57
CA ILE A 60 -8.00 -1.78 -10.03
C ILE A 60 -8.60 -2.45 -11.27
N ALA A 61 -7.77 -2.78 -12.27
CA ALA A 61 -8.22 -3.40 -13.51
C ALA A 61 -8.88 -4.77 -13.26
N LEU A 62 -8.25 -5.63 -12.45
CA LEU A 62 -8.78 -6.96 -12.13
C LEU A 62 -10.09 -6.89 -11.33
N ARG A 63 -10.25 -5.88 -10.45
CA ARG A 63 -11.51 -5.64 -9.76
C ARG A 63 -12.60 -5.12 -10.70
N ASN A 64 -12.25 -4.23 -11.64
CA ASN A 64 -13.20 -3.66 -12.59
C ASN A 64 -13.76 -4.69 -13.58
N ILE A 65 -12.95 -5.68 -13.98
CA ILE A 65 -13.37 -6.79 -14.86
C ILE A 65 -14.26 -7.81 -14.10
N GLY A 66 -14.41 -7.67 -12.78
CA GLY A 66 -15.18 -8.62 -11.96
C GLY A 66 -14.47 -9.94 -11.68
N PHE A 67 -13.20 -10.06 -12.08
CA PHE A 67 -12.37 -11.23 -11.82
C PHE A 67 -12.08 -11.39 -10.33
N ILE A 68 -12.02 -10.28 -9.59
CA ILE A 68 -11.82 -10.25 -8.13
C ILE A 68 -13.10 -9.78 -7.44
N ASN A 69 -13.87 -10.73 -6.93
CA ASN A 69 -15.04 -10.43 -6.10
C ASN A 69 -14.84 -11.02 -4.70
N ILE A 70 -14.36 -10.17 -3.78
CA ILE A 70 -14.09 -10.55 -2.39
C ILE A 70 -15.43 -10.45 -1.64
N SER A 71 -16.07 -11.59 -1.42
CA SER A 71 -17.34 -11.70 -0.69
C SER A 71 -17.19 -12.64 0.51
N GLY A 72 -17.99 -12.40 1.57
CA GLY A 72 -18.01 -13.25 2.77
C GLY A 72 -16.73 -13.18 3.60
N GLY A 73 -16.24 -14.34 4.08
CA GLY A 73 -15.13 -14.47 5.02
C GLY A 73 -13.78 -13.91 4.55
N TYR A 74 -13.59 -13.70 3.24
CA TYR A 74 -12.34 -13.20 2.67
C TYR A 74 -12.13 -11.69 2.83
N ILE A 75 -13.19 -10.95 3.19
CA ILE A 75 -13.08 -9.54 3.60
C ILE A 75 -12.23 -9.45 4.88
N VAL A 76 -12.42 -10.38 5.81
CA VAL A 76 -11.63 -10.43 7.05
C VAL A 76 -10.17 -10.78 6.73
N VAL A 77 -9.94 -11.77 5.87
CA VAL A 77 -8.58 -12.18 5.47
C VAL A 77 -7.83 -11.03 4.80
N THR A 78 -8.45 -10.33 3.85
CA THR A 78 -7.83 -9.18 3.16
C THR A 78 -7.60 -8.00 4.09
N ALA A 79 -8.48 -7.77 5.08
CA ALA A 79 -8.27 -6.78 6.12
C ALA A 79 -7.05 -7.11 7.00
N VAL A 80 -6.92 -8.37 7.42
CA VAL A 80 -5.77 -8.86 8.21
C VAL A 80 -4.48 -8.76 7.40
N LEU A 81 -4.49 -9.12 6.11
CA LEU A 81 -3.33 -9.00 5.23
C LEU A 81 -2.86 -7.54 5.10
N ARG A 82 -3.79 -6.60 4.93
CA ARG A 82 -3.46 -5.16 4.87
C ARG A 82 -2.85 -4.67 6.19
N GLN A 83 -3.41 -5.07 7.33
CA GLN A 83 -2.86 -4.72 8.63
C GLN A 83 -1.47 -5.32 8.85
N ALA A 84 -1.28 -6.60 8.54
CA ALA A 84 0.01 -7.26 8.63
C ALA A 84 1.05 -6.59 7.72
N ALA A 85 0.68 -6.25 6.49
CA ALA A 85 1.56 -5.52 5.56
C ALA A 85 1.98 -4.16 6.13
N LEU A 86 1.04 -3.38 6.67
CA LEU A 86 1.35 -2.10 7.31
C LEU A 86 2.32 -2.26 8.50
N VAL A 87 2.08 -3.26 9.35
CA VAL A 87 2.97 -3.57 10.49
C VAL A 87 4.38 -3.93 10.01
N ILE A 88 4.49 -4.79 8.99
CA ILE A 88 5.79 -5.18 8.42
C ILE A 88 6.52 -3.98 7.81
N ILE A 89 5.80 -3.12 7.07
CA ILE A 89 6.37 -1.90 6.49
C ILE A 89 6.88 -0.95 7.58
N LEU A 90 6.11 -0.77 8.66
CA LEU A 90 6.50 0.08 9.79
C LEU A 90 7.70 -0.48 10.57
N ILE A 91 7.73 -1.79 10.81
CA ILE A 91 8.89 -2.45 11.45
C ILE A 91 10.12 -2.27 10.57
N ARG A 92 10.00 -2.51 9.26
CA ARG A 92 11.11 -2.36 8.32
C ARG A 92 11.63 -0.92 8.28
N ALA A 93 10.74 0.07 8.15
CA ALA A 93 11.12 1.47 8.22
C ALA A 93 11.78 1.82 9.57
N GLY A 94 11.30 1.22 10.67
CA GLY A 94 11.89 1.34 12.00
C GLY A 94 13.32 0.79 12.10
N LEU A 95 13.58 -0.35 11.45
CA LEU A 95 14.89 -1.01 11.45
C LEU A 95 15.91 -0.34 10.51
N GLU A 96 15.44 0.33 9.45
CA GLU A 96 16.28 1.09 8.52
C GLU A 96 16.74 2.45 9.12
N LEU A 97 16.21 2.87 10.27
CA LEU A 97 16.58 4.11 10.96
C LEU A 97 17.87 3.95 11.80
N ASP A 98 18.84 4.85 11.62
CA ASP A 98 20.01 4.94 12.50
C ASP A 98 19.68 5.68 13.82
N PRO A 99 19.68 5.00 14.98
CA PRO A 99 19.38 5.62 16.27
C PRO A 99 20.44 6.64 16.71
N ALA A 100 21.69 6.53 16.24
CA ALA A 100 22.74 7.48 16.56
C ALA A 100 22.54 8.82 15.85
N ALA A 101 22.21 8.80 14.55
CA ALA A 101 21.84 9.99 13.79
C ALA A 101 20.53 10.62 14.32
N LEU A 102 19.52 9.81 14.62
CA LEU A 102 18.23 10.30 15.14
C LEU A 102 18.39 11.06 16.46
N ARG A 103 19.22 10.56 17.37
CA ARG A 103 19.47 11.22 18.67
C ARG A 103 20.19 12.57 18.51
N LYS A 104 21.09 12.69 17.53
CA LYS A 104 21.78 13.95 17.21
C LYS A 104 20.84 14.99 16.61
N LEU A 105 19.90 14.56 15.76
CA LEU A 105 19.02 15.44 14.98
C LEU A 105 17.57 15.48 15.48
N LYS A 106 17.27 14.92 16.66
CA LYS A 106 15.91 14.73 17.19
C LYS A 106 15.00 15.97 17.11
N GLY A 107 15.54 17.16 17.38
CA GLY A 107 14.79 18.41 17.33
C GLY A 107 14.47 18.85 15.90
N MET A 108 15.39 18.61 14.97
CA MET A 108 15.20 18.91 13.54
C MET A 108 14.22 17.93 12.91
N VAL A 109 14.38 16.63 13.17
CA VAL A 109 13.47 15.58 12.70
C VAL A 109 12.05 15.81 13.20
N PHE A 110 11.88 16.18 14.48
CA PHE A 110 10.56 16.48 15.02
C PHE A 110 9.90 17.70 14.35
N ARG A 111 10.66 18.78 14.12
CA ARG A 111 10.14 19.97 13.43
C ARG A 111 9.78 19.67 11.97
N LEU A 112 10.64 18.93 11.27
CA LEU A 112 10.41 18.53 9.88
C LEU A 112 9.25 17.53 9.72
N ALA A 113 8.98 16.70 10.72
CA ALA A 113 7.85 15.78 10.68
C ALA A 113 6.53 16.49 11.05
N VAL A 114 6.51 17.29 12.12
CA VAL A 114 5.25 17.83 12.67
C VAL A 114 4.79 19.09 11.95
N VAL A 115 5.69 20.06 11.73
CA VAL A 115 5.28 21.37 11.19
C VAL A 115 4.72 21.25 9.77
N PRO A 116 5.41 20.60 8.80
CA PRO A 116 4.89 20.40 7.46
C PRO A 116 3.59 19.57 7.46
N SER A 117 3.52 18.49 8.24
CA SER A 117 2.32 17.64 8.29
C SER A 117 1.09 18.40 8.79
N VAL A 118 1.24 19.25 9.82
CA VAL A 118 0.11 20.06 10.33
C VAL A 118 -0.34 21.08 9.28
N VAL A 119 0.60 21.71 8.58
CA VAL A 119 0.30 22.65 7.49
C VAL A 119 -0.39 21.94 6.33
N GLU A 120 0.06 20.74 5.93
CA GLU A 120 -0.57 19.92 4.90
C GLU A 120 -1.99 19.53 5.29
N ILE A 121 -2.20 19.03 6.52
CA ILE A 121 -3.53 18.67 7.02
C ILE A 121 -4.47 19.87 6.99
N ALA A 122 -4.03 21.02 7.49
CA ALA A 122 -4.84 22.24 7.51
C ALA A 122 -5.16 22.72 6.08
N SER A 123 -4.17 22.71 5.19
CA SER A 123 -4.34 23.13 3.79
C SER A 123 -5.34 22.23 3.07
N ILE A 124 -5.22 20.91 3.23
CA ILE A 124 -6.14 19.93 2.63
C ILE A 124 -7.53 20.08 3.24
N ALA A 125 -7.68 20.24 4.55
CA ALA A 125 -8.98 20.40 5.19
C ALA A 125 -9.72 21.65 4.68
N VAL A 126 -9.02 22.78 4.55
CA VAL A 126 -9.55 24.03 3.99
C VAL A 126 -9.94 23.83 2.52
N LEU A 127 -9.05 23.29 1.69
CA LEU A 127 -9.33 23.06 0.27
C LEU A 127 -10.52 22.11 0.07
N THR A 128 -10.59 21.01 0.82
CA THR A 128 -11.66 20.03 0.68
C THR A 128 -13.02 20.62 1.09
N HIS A 129 -13.04 21.49 2.11
CA HIS A 129 -14.27 22.17 2.50
C HIS A 129 -14.75 23.16 1.43
N TYR A 130 -13.86 23.97 0.86
CA TYR A 130 -14.24 25.02 -0.10
C TYR A 130 -14.38 24.55 -1.56
N LEU A 131 -13.69 23.49 -1.98
CA LEU A 131 -13.77 22.97 -3.36
C LEU A 131 -14.80 21.87 -3.54
N LEU A 132 -15.00 21.03 -2.52
CA LEU A 132 -15.83 19.82 -2.60
C LEU A 132 -17.07 19.89 -1.67
N ASP A 133 -17.28 21.01 -0.98
CA ASP A 133 -18.37 21.23 -0.02
C ASP A 133 -18.44 20.15 1.09
N PHE A 134 -17.31 19.52 1.42
CA PHE A 134 -17.27 18.46 2.44
C PHE A 134 -17.28 19.06 3.85
N PRO A 135 -17.95 18.43 4.84
CA PRO A 135 -17.86 18.83 6.23
C PRO A 135 -16.42 18.80 6.76
N TRP A 136 -16.08 19.71 7.69
CA TRP A 136 -14.75 19.83 8.28
C TRP A 136 -14.16 18.51 8.79
N ILE A 137 -14.99 17.64 9.38
CA ILE A 137 -14.56 16.31 9.87
C ILE A 137 -13.94 15.47 8.74
N TRP A 138 -14.55 15.48 7.56
CA TRP A 138 -14.09 14.71 6.39
C TRP A 138 -12.84 15.33 5.79
N GLY A 139 -12.75 16.66 5.79
CA GLY A 139 -11.55 17.38 5.36
C GLY A 139 -10.32 17.05 6.23
N PHE A 140 -10.48 17.05 7.55
CA PHE A 140 -9.39 16.67 8.47
C PHE A 140 -9.02 15.19 8.36
N LEU A 141 -10.00 14.29 8.23
CA LEU A 141 -9.74 12.87 7.99
C LEU A 141 -8.95 12.65 6.70
N LEU A 142 -9.39 13.24 5.58
CA LEU A 142 -8.68 13.18 4.30
C LEU A 142 -7.25 13.75 4.42
N GLY A 143 -7.11 14.93 5.02
CA GLY A 143 -5.83 15.59 5.24
C GLY A 143 -4.86 14.74 6.04
N SER A 144 -5.31 14.11 7.13
CA SER A 144 -4.48 13.23 7.95
C SER A 144 -3.98 11.98 7.21
N VAL A 145 -4.82 11.37 6.38
CA VAL A 145 -4.43 10.20 5.57
C VAL A 145 -3.40 10.60 4.52
N LEU A 146 -3.57 11.75 3.87
CA LEU A 146 -2.64 12.25 2.85
C LEU A 146 -1.29 12.68 3.45
N ALA A 147 -1.31 13.43 4.55
CA ALA A 147 -0.10 13.87 5.24
C ALA A 147 0.71 12.70 5.83
N ALA A 148 0.07 11.57 6.18
CA ALA A 148 0.78 10.39 6.64
C ALA A 148 1.65 9.73 5.55
N VAL A 149 1.34 9.95 4.26
CA VAL A 149 2.03 9.31 3.12
C VAL A 149 2.98 10.29 2.40
N SER A 150 2.86 11.60 2.63
CA SER A 150 3.71 12.62 2.02
C SER A 150 5.23 12.50 2.26
N PRO A 151 5.74 11.95 3.40
CA PRO A 151 7.18 11.87 3.64
C PRO A 151 7.92 10.99 2.63
N VAL A 152 7.22 10.06 1.98
CA VAL A 152 7.82 9.19 0.97
C VAL A 152 8.25 10.02 -0.24
N CYS A 153 7.47 11.02 -0.66
CA CYS A 153 7.72 11.79 -1.88
C CYS A 153 8.82 12.86 -1.70
N SER A 154 8.96 13.45 -0.51
CA SER A 154 9.94 14.51 -0.26
C SER A 154 11.39 14.00 -0.18
N VAL A 155 11.58 12.71 0.05
CA VAL A 155 12.90 12.04 0.06
C VAL A 155 13.38 11.67 -1.35
N TRP A 156 12.53 11.74 -2.39
CA TRP A 156 12.87 11.38 -3.78
C TRP A 156 13.42 12.51 -4.64
N LEU A 157 13.69 13.70 -4.10
CA LEU A 157 14.45 14.72 -4.84
C LEU A 157 15.94 14.40 -4.71
N PRO A 158 16.62 13.93 -5.78
CA PRO A 158 18.07 13.95 -5.81
C PRO A 158 18.50 15.42 -5.84
N GLU A 159 19.46 15.76 -4.99
CA GLU A 159 20.45 16.78 -5.37
C GLU A 159 21.45 16.15 -6.35
#